data_AF-A0A7S1S7J9-F1
#
_entry.id   AF-A0A7S1S7J9-F1
#
_cell.length_a   1.000
_cell.length_b   1.000
_cell.length_c   1.000
_cell.angle_alpha   90.00
_cell.angle_beta   90.00
_cell.angle_gamma   90.00
#
_symmetry.space_group_name_H-M   'P 1'
#
loop_
_entity.id
_entity.type
_entity.pdbx_description
1 polymer ?
#
loop_
_entity_poly.entity_id
_entity_poly.type
_entity_poly.pdbx_seq_one_letter_code
_entity_poly.pdbx_strand_id
1 'polypeptide(L)'
;PAGPPAPPPGPPPQWQRTPPAAAEEVLLPPAPSPPQQEAPQPPAPGGPAEEAYWASRVTSACSSECGTRHCLYMKQGFAGGSGVQTWCSWAVQQLPRHAHWDSVDFSCNSLGDSEVVQVLSLMLELGIFPRSLDFHKNSISCDGAQVLANFMRHGGMAGHALHELHLSHNSIAYSGALFILEAVAACCLGDGRSAYPVPGRSRARPAPFWLRIEQNMIEDAANLPDAAQSIMLSKRQEAGLCDAAHDCVPMICKVIQDGRGAKCNKDGCTQGSCAWTPLVHTRFLHLQRTPGSCAASSTSAASAVPSAPSTAGAPPPPPQRRGLLR
;
A
#
# COMPACT_ATOMS: atom_id res chain seq x y z
N PRO A 1 14.85 -37.34 -66.13
CA PRO A 1 15.87 -36.38 -65.64
C PRO A 1 15.20 -35.10 -65.11
N ALA A 2 14.94 -35.07 -63.80
CA ALA A 2 14.47 -33.87 -63.12
C ALA A 2 15.67 -32.94 -62.89
N GLY A 3 15.56 -31.69 -63.36
CA GLY A 3 16.59 -30.67 -63.18
C GLY A 3 16.77 -30.29 -61.70
N PRO A 4 17.92 -29.71 -61.33
CA PRO A 4 18.22 -29.36 -59.96
C PRO A 4 17.23 -28.32 -59.41
N PRO A 5 16.87 -28.41 -58.12
CA PRO A 5 15.93 -27.49 -57.49
C PRO A 5 16.50 -26.07 -57.43
N ALA A 6 15.62 -25.09 -57.65
CA ALA A 6 15.95 -23.68 -57.59
C ALA A 6 16.44 -23.29 -56.18
N PRO A 7 17.45 -22.41 -56.07
CA PRO A 7 17.94 -21.95 -54.79
C PRO A 7 16.87 -21.13 -54.05
N PRO A 8 16.87 -21.16 -52.71
CA PRO A 8 15.92 -20.41 -51.91
C PRO A 8 16.09 -18.91 -52.11
N PRO A 9 14.99 -18.12 -52.03
CA PRO A 9 15.06 -16.67 -52.16
C PRO A 9 15.93 -16.08 -51.04
N GLY A 10 16.83 -15.18 -51.42
CA GLY A 10 17.69 -14.46 -50.48
C GLY A 10 16.89 -13.60 -49.50
N PRO A 11 17.48 -13.25 -48.35
CA PRO A 11 16.82 -12.41 -47.35
C PRO A 11 16.46 -11.04 -47.95
N PRO A 12 15.33 -10.45 -47.55
CA PRO A 12 14.91 -9.15 -48.04
C PRO A 12 15.93 -8.07 -47.67
N PRO A 13 16.07 -7.01 -48.49
CA PRO A 13 17.02 -5.93 -48.24
C PRO A 13 16.76 -5.27 -46.89
N GLN A 14 17.82 -5.12 -46.10
CA GLN A 14 17.79 -4.41 -44.83
C GLN A 14 17.58 -2.92 -45.12
N TRP A 15 16.34 -2.46 -44.94
CA TRP A 15 16.00 -1.04 -44.97
C TRP A 15 16.71 -0.35 -43.80
N GLN A 16 17.79 0.37 -44.10
CA GLN A 16 18.41 1.31 -43.18
C GLN A 16 17.39 2.42 -42.89
N ARG A 17 16.68 2.30 -41.78
CA ARG A 17 15.85 3.39 -41.26
C ARG A 17 16.79 4.47 -40.77
N THR A 18 16.86 5.58 -41.51
CA THR A 18 17.35 6.85 -40.96
C THR A 18 16.61 7.12 -39.65
N PRO A 19 17.32 7.36 -38.53
CA PRO A 19 16.67 7.78 -37.30
C PRO A 19 15.88 9.06 -37.58
N PRO A 20 14.64 9.20 -37.08
CA PRO A 20 13.91 10.44 -37.21
C PRO A 20 14.74 11.55 -36.59
N ALA A 21 14.84 12.69 -37.29
CA ALA A 21 15.44 13.90 -36.76
C ALA A 21 14.86 14.16 -35.37
N ALA A 22 15.73 14.34 -34.37
CA ALA A 22 15.34 14.68 -33.02
C ALA A 22 14.54 15.98 -33.06
N ALA A 23 13.21 15.86 -33.06
CA ALA A 23 12.35 16.97 -32.73
C ALA A 23 12.61 17.25 -31.24
N GLU A 24 13.23 18.40 -30.96
CA GLU A 24 13.20 19.01 -29.64
C GLU A 24 11.72 19.21 -29.28
N GLU A 25 11.15 18.22 -28.62
CA GLU A 25 9.85 18.34 -27.98
C GLU A 25 10.06 19.31 -26.82
N VAL A 26 9.73 20.58 -27.07
CA VAL A 26 9.67 21.63 -26.04
C VAL A 26 8.61 21.18 -25.04
N LEU A 27 9.06 20.48 -23.99
CA LEU A 27 8.26 20.05 -22.86
C LEU A 27 7.72 21.31 -22.18
N LEU A 28 6.49 21.69 -22.55
CA LEU A 28 5.75 22.70 -21.83
C LEU A 28 5.69 22.28 -20.35
N PRO A 29 5.94 23.22 -19.41
CA PRO A 29 5.83 22.90 -18.00
C PRO A 29 4.42 22.34 -17.73
N PRO A 30 4.30 21.28 -16.91
CA PRO A 30 3.01 20.69 -16.60
C PRO A 30 2.09 21.78 -16.05
N ALA A 31 0.85 21.82 -16.57
CA ALA A 31 -0.16 22.77 -16.10
C ALA A 31 -0.26 22.70 -14.57
N PRO A 32 -0.33 23.85 -13.87
CA PRO A 32 -0.45 23.86 -12.42
C PRO A 32 -1.66 23.02 -12.02
N SER A 33 -1.46 22.10 -11.09
CA SER A 33 -2.55 21.28 -10.57
C SER A 33 -3.63 22.19 -9.99
N PRO A 34 -4.92 21.90 -10.22
CA PRO A 34 -5.99 22.69 -9.63
C PRO A 34 -5.82 22.75 -8.11
N PRO A 35 -6.15 23.88 -7.46
CA PRO A 35 -6.03 24.02 -6.02
C PRO A 35 -6.80 22.89 -5.34
N GLN A 36 -6.09 22.01 -4.63
CA GLN A 36 -6.71 20.96 -3.86
C GLN A 36 -7.52 21.64 -2.75
N GLN A 37 -8.84 21.45 -2.74
CA GLN A 37 -9.66 21.87 -1.59
C GLN A 37 -9.08 21.19 -0.34
N GLU A 38 -8.58 22.02 0.57
CA GLU A 38 -8.00 21.57 1.82
C GLU A 38 -9.10 20.86 2.63
N ALA A 39 -8.84 19.61 3.02
CA ALA A 39 -9.80 18.88 3.82
C ALA A 39 -9.98 19.61 5.15
N PRO A 40 -11.21 19.64 5.72
CA PRO A 40 -11.44 20.26 7.01
C PRO A 40 -10.50 19.62 8.05
N GLN A 41 -9.76 20.47 8.76
CA GLN A 41 -8.85 20.03 9.80
C GLN A 41 -9.63 19.29 10.89
N PRO A 42 -9.03 18.23 11.49
CA PRO A 42 -9.65 17.53 12.59
C PRO A 42 -9.87 18.51 13.77
N PRO A 43 -10.98 18.37 14.51
CA PRO A 43 -11.22 19.18 15.70
C PRO A 43 -10.20 18.86 16.80
N ALA A 44 -10.17 19.69 17.85
CA ALA A 44 -9.29 19.46 18.99
C ALA A 44 -9.57 18.08 19.63
N PRO A 45 -8.52 17.38 20.10
CA PRO A 45 -8.65 16.01 20.60
C PRO A 45 -9.46 15.93 21.90
N GLY A 46 -10.14 14.80 22.10
CA GLY A 46 -10.75 14.39 23.37
C GLY A 46 -12.18 14.88 23.62
N GLY A 47 -12.94 15.23 22.58
CA GLY A 47 -14.31 15.71 22.73
C GLY A 47 -15.31 15.18 21.70
N PRO A 48 -16.63 15.40 21.90
CA PRO A 48 -17.69 14.89 21.02
C PRO A 48 -17.58 15.35 19.55
N ALA A 49 -16.94 16.51 19.32
CA ALA A 49 -16.68 16.99 17.97
C ALA A 49 -15.71 16.08 17.20
N GLU A 50 -14.70 15.51 17.88
CA GLU A 50 -13.74 14.58 17.29
C GLU A 50 -14.38 13.24 16.94
N GLU A 51 -15.21 12.71 17.84
CA GLU A 51 -15.98 11.50 17.58
C GLU A 51 -16.98 11.68 16.43
N ALA A 52 -17.68 12.82 16.39
CA ALA A 52 -18.58 13.17 15.29
C ALA A 52 -17.82 13.33 13.97
N TYR A 53 -16.61 13.88 14.02
CA TYR A 53 -15.72 13.96 12.86
C TYR A 53 -15.37 12.55 12.36
N TRP A 54 -14.91 11.63 13.20
CA TRP A 54 -14.61 10.25 12.80
C TRP A 54 -15.83 9.50 12.29
N ALA A 55 -16.98 9.63 12.96
CA ALA A 55 -18.23 9.04 12.51
C ALA A 55 -18.59 9.53 11.08
N SER A 56 -18.40 10.82 10.80
CA SER A 56 -18.65 11.39 9.46
C SER A 56 -17.71 10.85 8.37
N ARG A 57 -16.56 10.28 8.75
CA ARG A 57 -15.58 9.65 7.84
C ARG A 57 -15.88 8.19 7.56
N VAL A 58 -16.77 7.56 8.33
CA VAL A 58 -17.30 6.23 8.03
C VAL A 58 -18.47 6.41 7.09
N THR A 59 -18.27 6.03 5.84
CA THR A 59 -19.35 6.02 4.85
C THR A 59 -19.79 4.59 4.60
N SER A 60 -21.10 4.41 4.47
CA SER A 60 -21.69 3.12 4.13
C SER A 60 -22.45 3.28 2.83
N ALA A 61 -22.06 2.55 1.81
CA ALA A 61 -22.75 2.52 0.53
C ALA A 61 -23.49 1.19 0.41
N CYS A 62 -24.80 1.25 0.16
CA CYS A 62 -25.57 0.06 -0.19
C CYS A 62 -25.35 -0.23 -1.68
N SER A 63 -24.66 -1.32 -2.00
CA SER A 63 -24.62 -1.83 -3.38
C SER A 63 -25.81 -2.75 -3.61
N SER A 64 -26.53 -2.55 -4.70
CA SER A 64 -27.74 -3.32 -5.06
C SER A 64 -27.49 -4.84 -5.22
N GLU A 65 -26.23 -5.28 -5.29
CA GLU A 65 -25.88 -6.67 -5.62
C GLU A 65 -25.06 -7.42 -4.55
N CYS A 66 -24.56 -6.78 -3.48
CA CYS A 66 -23.73 -7.53 -2.49
C CYS A 66 -23.81 -7.07 -1.03
N GLY A 67 -24.85 -6.32 -0.65
CA GLY A 67 -24.99 -5.80 0.71
C GLY A 67 -24.22 -4.51 0.95
N THR A 68 -24.27 -4.03 2.19
CA THR A 68 -23.63 -2.78 2.61
C THR A 68 -22.12 -2.91 2.57
N ARG A 69 -21.46 -2.02 1.81
CA ARG A 69 -20.01 -1.87 1.81
C ARG A 69 -19.64 -0.65 2.62
N HIS A 70 -18.65 -0.81 3.50
CA HIS A 70 -18.14 0.27 4.32
C HIS A 70 -16.85 0.82 3.74
N CYS A 71 -16.69 2.14 3.82
CA CYS A 71 -15.46 2.85 3.51
C CYS A 71 -15.08 3.76 4.69
N LEU A 72 -13.82 3.73 5.09
CA LEU A 72 -13.27 4.56 6.16
C LEU A 72 -12.24 5.54 5.56
N TYR A 73 -12.50 6.84 5.68
CA TYR A 73 -11.62 7.89 5.14
C TYR A 73 -11.00 8.75 6.24
N MET A 74 -9.89 8.29 6.81
CA MET A 74 -9.17 8.94 7.90
C MET A 74 -8.00 9.80 7.43
N LYS A 75 -8.06 10.34 6.22
CA LYS A 75 -7.01 11.21 5.67
C LYS A 75 -6.86 12.48 6.50
N GLN A 76 -5.65 12.76 7.00
CA GLN A 76 -5.37 13.87 7.94
C GLN A 76 -6.29 13.85 9.18
N GLY A 77 -6.69 12.66 9.62
CA GLY A 77 -7.67 12.46 10.68
C GLY A 77 -7.09 12.36 12.09
N PHE A 78 -5.76 12.26 12.25
CA PHE A 78 -5.13 12.13 13.57
C PHE A 78 -4.38 13.40 14.00
N ALA A 79 -4.64 13.86 15.22
CA ALA A 79 -3.88 14.91 15.89
C ALA A 79 -2.61 14.36 16.56
N GLY A 80 -1.71 13.73 15.79
CA GLY A 80 -0.48 13.10 16.29
C GLY A 80 -0.69 11.72 16.94
N GLY A 81 0.34 11.19 17.61
CA GLY A 81 0.37 9.81 18.12
C GLY A 81 -0.71 9.46 19.14
N SER A 82 -1.10 10.40 20.01
CA SER A 82 -2.22 10.21 20.94
C SER A 82 -3.58 10.13 20.23
N GLY A 83 -3.72 10.80 19.07
CA GLY A 83 -4.93 10.75 18.26
C GLY A 83 -5.26 9.35 17.75
N VAL A 84 -4.23 8.54 17.43
CA VAL A 84 -4.42 7.16 17.00
C VAL A 84 -4.98 6.30 18.12
N GLN A 85 -4.46 6.43 19.35
CA GLN A 85 -4.96 5.67 20.49
C GLN A 85 -6.40 6.04 20.85
N THR A 86 -6.73 7.33 20.85
CA THR A 86 -8.11 7.80 21.08
C THR A 86 -9.05 7.28 19.99
N TRP A 87 -8.64 7.36 18.72
CA TRP A 87 -9.41 6.82 17.61
C TRP A 87 -9.60 5.30 17.72
N CYS A 88 -8.56 4.55 18.09
CA CYS A 88 -8.68 3.11 18.29
C CYS A 88 -9.71 2.77 19.37
N SER A 89 -9.70 3.51 20.49
CA SER A 89 -10.64 3.33 21.59
C SER A 89 -12.09 3.60 21.15
N TRP A 90 -12.29 4.62 20.32
CA TRP A 90 -13.58 4.92 19.70
C TRP A 90 -13.99 3.83 18.69
N ALA A 91 -13.08 3.42 17.81
CA ALA A 91 -13.33 2.48 16.73
C ALA A 91 -13.76 1.09 17.24
N VAL A 92 -13.21 0.62 18.37
CA VAL A 92 -13.66 -0.62 19.03
C VAL A 92 -15.17 -0.62 19.33
N GLN A 93 -15.71 0.55 19.69
CA GLN A 93 -17.10 0.72 20.11
C GLN A 93 -18.02 1.01 18.93
N GLN A 94 -17.52 1.71 17.91
CA GLN A 94 -18.37 2.30 16.87
C GLN A 94 -18.28 1.60 15.51
N LEU A 95 -17.17 0.93 15.19
CA LEU A 95 -17.03 0.28 13.90
C LEU A 95 -17.72 -1.08 13.85
N PRO A 96 -18.41 -1.42 12.76
CA PRO A 96 -19.04 -2.71 12.61
C PRO A 96 -17.98 -3.82 12.47
N ARG A 97 -18.06 -4.81 13.35
CA ARG A 97 -17.19 -5.99 13.36
C ARG A 97 -17.53 -6.92 12.20
N HIS A 98 -16.52 -7.53 11.59
CA HIS A 98 -16.65 -8.51 10.49
C HIS A 98 -17.49 -8.03 9.31
N ALA A 99 -17.59 -6.70 9.11
CA ALA A 99 -18.30 -6.13 7.99
C ALA A 99 -17.46 -6.19 6.71
N HIS A 100 -18.12 -6.02 5.55
CA HIS A 100 -17.41 -5.96 4.27
C HIS A 100 -16.89 -4.54 4.02
N TRP A 101 -15.56 -4.37 4.04
CA TRP A 101 -14.90 -3.09 3.80
C TRP A 101 -14.37 -2.99 2.37
N ASP A 102 -14.73 -1.93 1.65
CA ASP A 102 -14.25 -1.70 0.29
C ASP A 102 -12.92 -0.97 0.31
N SER A 103 -12.86 0.18 0.99
CA SER A 103 -11.64 0.99 1.11
C SER A 103 -11.43 1.53 2.52
N VAL A 104 -10.19 1.50 2.98
CA VAL A 104 -9.74 2.14 4.22
C VAL A 104 -8.54 3.02 3.89
N ASP A 105 -8.61 4.31 4.26
CA ASP A 105 -7.62 5.32 3.95
C ASP A 105 -7.11 5.99 5.24
N PHE A 106 -5.83 5.79 5.54
CA PHE A 106 -5.07 6.41 6.63
C PHE A 106 -3.94 7.32 6.11
N SER A 107 -4.09 7.86 4.90
CA SER A 107 -3.07 8.70 4.28
C SER A 107 -2.88 10.07 4.95
N CYS A 108 -1.71 10.67 4.76
CA CYS A 108 -1.39 12.02 5.22
C CYS A 108 -1.57 12.23 6.74
N ASN A 109 -1.18 11.26 7.56
CA ASN A 109 -1.39 11.31 9.01
C ASN A 109 -0.08 11.33 9.82
N SER A 110 1.06 11.32 9.13
CA SER A 110 2.38 11.22 9.77
C SER A 110 2.53 9.98 10.66
N LEU A 111 1.84 8.88 10.32
CA LEU A 111 1.90 7.64 11.09
C LEU A 111 3.31 7.03 11.01
N GLY A 112 3.89 6.69 12.15
CA GLY A 112 5.07 5.84 12.25
C GLY A 112 4.69 4.37 12.38
N ASP A 113 5.70 3.53 12.58
CA ASP A 113 5.51 2.07 12.67
C ASP A 113 4.67 1.67 13.89
N SER A 114 4.84 2.36 15.03
CA SER A 114 4.07 2.12 16.26
C SER A 114 2.57 2.37 16.08
N GLU A 115 2.20 3.42 15.34
CA GLU A 115 0.80 3.72 15.07
C GLU A 115 0.21 2.76 14.05
N VAL A 116 0.98 2.37 13.02
CA VAL A 116 0.55 1.34 12.07
C VAL A 116 0.28 0.00 12.77
N VAL A 117 1.13 -0.40 13.72
CA VAL A 117 0.89 -1.60 14.54
C VAL A 117 -0.44 -1.50 15.29
N GLN A 118 -0.72 -0.37 15.94
CA GLN A 118 -1.98 -0.17 16.68
C GLN A 118 -3.19 -0.28 15.76
N VAL A 119 -3.18 0.46 14.65
CA VAL A 119 -4.30 0.49 13.69
C VAL A 119 -4.54 -0.89 13.08
N LEU A 120 -3.50 -1.58 12.62
CA LEU A 120 -3.65 -2.89 11.99
C LEU A 120 -4.01 -3.98 12.99
N SER A 121 -3.51 -3.92 14.23
CA SER A 121 -3.90 -4.86 15.29
C SER A 121 -5.39 -4.72 15.62
N LEU A 122 -5.88 -3.47 15.70
CA LEU A 122 -7.30 -3.22 15.89
C LEU A 122 -8.14 -3.72 14.70
N MET A 123 -7.69 -3.48 13.47
CA MET A 123 -8.39 -3.99 12.28
C MET A 123 -8.49 -5.52 12.32
N LEU A 124 -7.43 -6.23 12.74
CA LEU A 124 -7.50 -7.68 12.93
C LEU A 124 -8.50 -8.09 14.00
N GLU A 125 -8.50 -7.42 15.16
CA GLU A 125 -9.45 -7.68 16.26
C GLU A 125 -10.92 -7.50 15.81
N LEU A 126 -11.19 -6.46 15.02
CA LEU A 126 -12.52 -6.16 14.51
C LEU A 126 -12.88 -6.97 13.25
N GLY A 127 -11.95 -7.75 12.70
CA GLY A 127 -12.16 -8.49 11.45
C GLY A 127 -12.35 -7.58 10.23
N ILE A 128 -11.64 -6.46 10.19
CA ILE A 128 -11.69 -5.46 9.11
C ILE A 128 -10.60 -5.79 8.10
N PHE A 129 -11.00 -6.33 6.94
CA PHE A 129 -10.11 -6.64 5.82
C PHE A 129 -10.57 -5.92 4.55
N PRO A 130 -10.06 -4.71 4.27
CA PRO A 130 -10.52 -3.93 3.14
C PRO A 130 -9.99 -4.48 1.81
N ARG A 131 -10.67 -4.17 0.71
CA ARG A 131 -10.13 -4.44 -0.64
C ARG A 131 -9.03 -3.45 -1.03
N SER A 132 -9.11 -2.21 -0.57
CA SER A 132 -8.09 -1.18 -0.81
C SER A 132 -7.64 -0.58 0.51
N LEU A 133 -6.33 -0.49 0.71
CA LEU A 133 -5.73 0.09 1.91
C LEU A 133 -4.72 1.17 1.53
N ASP A 134 -4.94 2.38 2.04
CA ASP A 134 -4.09 3.54 1.73
C ASP A 134 -3.37 4.05 2.99
N PHE A 135 -2.05 4.11 2.91
CA PHE A 135 -1.12 4.62 3.91
C PHE A 135 -0.11 5.60 3.27
N HIS A 136 -0.41 6.21 2.13
CA HIS A 136 0.52 7.13 1.48
C HIS A 136 0.76 8.40 2.32
N LYS A 137 1.93 9.01 2.18
CA LYS A 137 2.35 10.21 2.94
C LYS A 137 2.29 10.02 4.45
N ASN A 138 2.93 8.96 4.93
CA ASN A 138 3.18 8.71 6.34
C ASN A 138 4.70 8.57 6.57
N SER A 139 5.10 8.09 7.74
CA SER A 139 6.50 7.91 8.14
C SER A 139 6.87 6.44 8.31
N ILE A 140 6.26 5.56 7.52
CA ILE A 140 6.39 4.10 7.65
C ILE A 140 7.78 3.66 7.19
N SER A 141 8.46 2.85 8.00
CA SER A 141 9.78 2.28 7.70
C SER A 141 9.66 0.82 7.23
N CYS A 142 10.78 0.09 7.22
CA CYS A 142 10.77 -1.35 6.96
C CYS A 142 9.99 -2.15 8.02
N ASP A 143 9.99 -1.70 9.27
CA ASP A 143 9.30 -2.41 10.36
C ASP A 143 7.78 -2.32 10.17
N GLY A 144 7.24 -1.14 9.87
CA GLY A 144 5.83 -0.99 9.55
C GLY A 144 5.43 -1.71 8.25
N ALA A 145 6.32 -1.79 7.25
CA ALA A 145 6.10 -2.61 6.07
C ALA A 145 6.02 -4.12 6.41
N GLN A 146 6.83 -4.61 7.36
CA GLN A 146 6.73 -5.98 7.85
C GLN A 146 5.40 -6.24 8.57
N VAL A 147 4.91 -5.27 9.35
CA VAL A 147 3.61 -5.36 10.02
C VAL A 147 2.47 -5.44 9.00
N LEU A 148 2.51 -4.62 7.96
CA LEU A 148 1.57 -4.69 6.83
C LEU A 148 1.62 -6.05 6.12
N ALA A 149 2.82 -6.57 5.86
CA ALA A 149 3.01 -7.90 5.29
C ALA A 149 2.35 -8.99 6.15
N ASN A 150 2.48 -8.91 7.48
CA ASN A 150 1.82 -9.82 8.41
C ASN A 150 0.29 -9.66 8.40
N PHE A 151 -0.22 -8.42 8.37
CA PHE A 151 -1.65 -8.15 8.25
C PHE A 151 -2.25 -8.81 6.99
N MET A 152 -1.57 -8.72 5.85
CA MET A 152 -2.01 -9.34 4.60
C MET A 152 -2.10 -10.87 4.70
N ARG A 153 -1.14 -11.53 5.36
CA ARG A 153 -1.17 -12.98 5.58
C ARG A 153 -2.35 -13.41 6.45
N HIS A 154 -2.60 -12.69 7.54
CA HIS A 154 -3.76 -12.94 8.41
C HIS A 154 -5.08 -12.74 7.67
N GLY A 155 -5.19 -11.68 6.87
CA GLY A 155 -6.34 -11.46 6.00
C GLY A 155 -6.57 -12.63 5.04
N GLY A 156 -5.51 -13.11 4.39
CA GLY A 156 -5.56 -14.31 3.55
C GLY A 156 -6.13 -15.51 4.28
N MET A 157 -5.58 -15.85 5.45
CA MET A 157 -6.07 -16.96 6.28
C MET A 157 -7.55 -16.80 6.68
N ALA A 158 -8.01 -15.56 6.88
CA ALA A 158 -9.40 -15.22 7.15
C ALA A 158 -10.30 -15.23 5.88
N GLY A 159 -9.76 -15.57 4.71
CA GLY A 159 -10.48 -15.63 3.44
C GLY A 159 -10.56 -14.31 2.68
N HIS A 160 -9.76 -13.31 3.06
CA HIS A 160 -9.75 -11.98 2.46
C HIS A 160 -8.44 -11.70 1.72
N ALA A 161 -8.53 -11.22 0.48
CA ALA A 161 -7.39 -10.75 -0.28
C ALA A 161 -7.44 -9.22 -0.42
N LEU A 162 -6.33 -8.54 -0.12
CA LEU A 162 -6.18 -7.11 -0.32
C LEU A 162 -5.93 -6.86 -1.82
N HIS A 163 -6.75 -6.08 -2.51
CA HIS A 163 -6.59 -5.83 -3.95
C HIS A 163 -5.59 -4.70 -4.24
N GLU A 164 -5.56 -3.68 -3.39
CA GLU A 164 -4.77 -2.47 -3.59
C GLU A 164 -4.11 -2.02 -2.28
N LEU A 165 -2.82 -1.71 -2.35
CA LEU A 165 -2.04 -1.14 -1.25
C LEU A 165 -1.27 0.08 -1.76
N HIS A 166 -1.51 1.23 -1.12
CA HIS A 166 -0.85 2.47 -1.46
C HIS A 166 0.05 2.94 -0.30
N LEU A 167 1.36 2.95 -0.55
CA LEU A 167 2.43 3.25 0.40
C LEU A 167 3.38 4.35 -0.09
N SER A 168 2.98 5.17 -1.07
CA SER A 168 3.89 6.15 -1.63
C SER A 168 4.22 7.26 -0.62
N HIS A 169 5.38 7.90 -0.76
CA HIS A 169 5.85 8.94 0.17
C HIS A 169 5.96 8.46 1.63
N ASN A 170 6.58 7.29 1.84
CA ASN A 170 6.97 6.79 3.17
C ASN A 170 8.50 6.63 3.22
N SER A 171 9.04 6.05 4.30
CA SER A 171 10.47 5.81 4.50
C SER A 171 10.84 4.34 4.35
N ILE A 172 10.13 3.61 3.48
CA ILE A 172 10.35 2.18 3.26
C ILE A 172 11.62 1.98 2.44
N ALA A 173 12.56 1.18 2.95
CA ALA A 173 13.76 0.80 2.21
C ALA A 173 13.56 -0.52 1.45
N TYR A 174 14.62 -0.99 0.81
CA TYR A 174 14.63 -2.20 -0.03
C TYR A 174 14.06 -3.44 0.68
N SER A 175 14.49 -3.70 1.92
CA SER A 175 14.01 -4.85 2.72
C SER A 175 12.51 -4.78 3.02
N GLY A 176 11.99 -3.60 3.35
CA GLY A 176 10.56 -3.40 3.61
C GLY A 176 9.69 -3.68 2.38
N ALA A 177 10.14 -3.26 1.19
CA ALA A 177 9.45 -3.57 -0.06
C ALA A 177 9.43 -5.08 -0.34
N LEU A 178 10.53 -5.79 -0.04
CA LEU A 178 10.59 -7.25 -0.15
C LEU A 178 9.62 -7.96 0.80
N PHE A 179 9.45 -7.50 2.04
CA PHE A 179 8.49 -8.10 2.97
C PHE A 179 7.06 -8.10 2.41
N ILE A 180 6.64 -7.00 1.79
CA ILE A 180 5.32 -6.89 1.15
C ILE A 180 5.19 -7.87 -0.02
N LEU A 181 6.18 -7.89 -0.92
CA LEU A 181 6.17 -8.74 -2.12
C LEU A 181 6.21 -10.24 -1.75
N GLU A 182 7.01 -10.60 -0.75
CA GLU A 182 7.08 -11.94 -0.19
C GLU A 182 5.73 -12.36 0.41
N ALA A 183 5.09 -11.47 1.17
CA ALA A 183 3.77 -11.73 1.73
C ALA A 183 2.72 -11.97 0.65
N VAL A 184 2.72 -11.20 -0.45
CA VAL A 184 1.81 -11.45 -1.59
C VAL A 184 2.04 -12.85 -2.18
N ALA A 185 3.29 -13.25 -2.39
CA ALA A 185 3.61 -14.55 -2.97
C ALA A 185 3.20 -15.73 -2.07
N ALA A 186 3.41 -15.60 -0.76
CA ALA A 186 3.09 -16.63 0.23
C ALA A 186 1.62 -16.60 0.68
N CYS A 187 0.85 -15.58 0.32
CA CYS A 187 -0.52 -15.41 0.84
C CYS A 187 -1.45 -16.49 0.27
N CYS A 188 -2.05 -17.26 1.18
CA CYS A 188 -3.05 -18.27 0.90
C CYS A 188 -4.38 -17.88 1.56
N LEU A 189 -5.47 -18.28 0.93
CA LEU A 189 -6.79 -18.27 1.52
C LEU A 189 -6.90 -19.38 2.57
N GLY A 190 -7.90 -19.31 3.46
CA GLY A 190 -8.12 -20.33 4.49
C GLY A 190 -8.34 -21.76 3.97
N ASP A 191 -8.63 -21.93 2.67
CA ASP A 191 -8.73 -23.22 1.98
C ASP A 191 -7.42 -23.69 1.32
N GLY A 192 -6.31 -22.99 1.57
CA GLY A 192 -4.98 -23.30 1.02
C GLY A 192 -4.75 -22.84 -0.41
N ARG A 193 -5.76 -22.28 -1.11
CA ARG A 193 -5.56 -21.71 -2.44
C ARG A 193 -4.78 -20.40 -2.35
N SER A 194 -4.06 -20.05 -3.42
CA SER A 194 -3.38 -18.75 -3.46
C SER A 194 -4.39 -17.59 -3.40
N ALA A 195 -4.10 -16.59 -2.57
CA ALA A 195 -4.91 -15.36 -2.50
C ALA A 195 -4.71 -14.47 -3.74
N TYR A 196 -3.60 -14.65 -4.46
CA TYR A 196 -3.23 -13.85 -5.63
C TYR A 196 -2.88 -14.73 -6.84
N PRO A 197 -3.27 -14.32 -8.05
CA PRO A 197 -4.01 -13.11 -8.37
C PRO A 197 -5.49 -13.19 -7.93
N VAL A 198 -6.08 -12.02 -7.64
CA VAL A 198 -7.48 -11.96 -7.21
C VAL A 198 -8.43 -12.11 -8.40
N PRO A 199 -9.64 -12.65 -8.24
CA PRO A 199 -10.63 -12.65 -9.31
C PRO A 199 -10.91 -11.21 -9.77
N GLY A 200 -10.72 -10.93 -11.05
CA GLY A 200 -10.99 -9.61 -11.63
C GLY A 200 -12.49 -9.30 -11.67
N ARG A 201 -12.84 -8.02 -11.90
CA ARG A 201 -14.25 -7.60 -12.08
C ARG A 201 -14.91 -8.33 -13.25
N SER A 202 -14.16 -8.49 -14.35
CA SER A 202 -14.53 -9.40 -15.41
C SER A 202 -14.05 -10.78 -15.03
N ARG A 203 -14.99 -11.71 -14.81
CA ARG A 203 -14.70 -13.14 -14.50
C ARG A 203 -13.75 -13.80 -15.51
N ALA A 204 -13.55 -13.18 -16.67
CA ALA A 204 -12.68 -13.66 -17.72
C ALA A 204 -11.18 -13.44 -17.46
N ARG A 205 -10.78 -12.56 -16.52
CA ARG A 205 -9.36 -12.26 -16.29
C ARG A 205 -9.04 -12.07 -14.81
N PRO A 206 -8.04 -12.78 -14.26
CA PRO A 206 -7.52 -12.49 -12.94
C PRO A 206 -6.86 -11.09 -12.90
N ALA A 207 -6.96 -10.42 -11.77
CA ALA A 207 -6.35 -9.10 -11.53
C ALA A 207 -5.13 -9.24 -10.61
N PRO A 208 -4.02 -8.55 -10.91
CA PRO A 208 -2.87 -8.50 -10.02
C PRO A 208 -3.21 -7.73 -8.73
N PHE A 209 -2.45 -8.00 -7.67
CA PHE A 209 -2.34 -7.09 -6.53
C PHE A 209 -1.72 -5.76 -6.97
N TRP A 210 -2.40 -4.65 -6.71
CA TRP A 210 -1.94 -3.32 -7.10
C TRP A 210 -1.14 -2.67 -5.96
N LEU A 211 0.16 -2.49 -6.16
CA LEU A 211 1.06 -1.91 -5.17
C LEU A 211 1.63 -0.58 -5.67
N ARG A 212 1.42 0.48 -4.91
CA ARG A 212 1.99 1.81 -5.17
C ARG A 212 3.00 2.13 -4.07
N ILE A 213 4.28 2.15 -4.40
CA ILE A 213 5.38 2.30 -3.43
C ILE A 213 6.44 3.31 -3.92
N GLU A 214 6.07 4.19 -4.85
CA GLU A 214 6.91 5.29 -5.30
C GLU A 214 7.23 6.28 -4.16
N GLN A 215 8.29 7.06 -4.31
CA GLN A 215 8.72 8.10 -3.37
C GLN A 215 9.08 7.57 -1.98
N ASN A 216 9.60 6.35 -1.91
CA ASN A 216 10.19 5.74 -0.72
C ASN A 216 11.73 5.84 -0.76
N MET A 217 12.44 5.09 0.10
CA MET A 217 13.91 5.11 0.25
C MET A 217 14.54 3.80 -0.27
N ILE A 218 14.08 3.31 -1.41
CA ILE A 218 14.56 2.04 -1.99
C ILE A 218 15.83 2.30 -2.81
N GLU A 219 16.99 2.03 -2.22
CA GLU A 219 18.33 2.36 -2.75
C GLU A 219 18.68 1.67 -4.09
N ASP A 220 18.08 0.51 -4.38
CA ASP A 220 18.26 -0.24 -5.62
C ASP A 220 16.92 -0.66 -6.24
N ALA A 221 16.09 0.34 -6.52
CA ALA A 221 14.76 0.14 -7.09
C ALA A 221 14.78 -0.49 -8.49
N ALA A 222 15.91 -0.39 -9.21
CA ALA A 222 16.07 -0.95 -10.54
C ALA A 222 16.17 -2.48 -10.49
N ASN A 223 16.93 -3.04 -9.54
CA ASN A 223 17.09 -4.50 -9.40
C ASN A 223 16.03 -5.15 -8.48
N LEU A 224 15.26 -4.36 -7.73
CA LEU A 224 14.20 -4.88 -6.85
C LEU A 224 13.24 -5.85 -7.55
N PRO A 225 12.73 -5.60 -8.78
CA PRO A 225 11.87 -6.57 -9.49
C PRO A 225 12.50 -7.94 -9.69
N ASP A 226 13.79 -8.03 -10.02
CA ASP A 226 14.46 -9.30 -10.32
C ASP A 226 14.77 -10.09 -9.05
N ALA A 227 15.18 -9.40 -7.98
CA ALA A 227 15.33 -10.01 -6.67
C ALA A 227 14.00 -10.50 -6.12
N ALA A 228 12.95 -9.67 -6.20
CA ALA A 228 11.62 -10.04 -5.75
C ALA A 228 11.03 -11.17 -6.58
N GLN A 229 11.23 -11.22 -7.90
CA GLN A 229 10.83 -12.34 -8.75
C GLN A 229 11.35 -13.68 -8.21
N SER A 230 12.64 -13.74 -7.89
CA SER A 230 13.29 -14.95 -7.40
C SER A 230 12.75 -15.38 -6.04
N ILE A 231 12.61 -14.43 -5.11
CA ILE A 231 12.07 -14.67 -3.77
C ILE A 231 10.61 -15.13 -3.83
N MET A 232 9.78 -14.43 -4.61
CA MET A 232 8.36 -14.74 -4.76
C MET A 232 8.14 -16.13 -5.37
N LEU A 233 8.95 -16.52 -6.36
CA LEU A 233 8.89 -17.85 -6.94
C LEU A 233 9.23 -18.94 -5.91
N SER A 234 10.33 -18.77 -5.17
CA SER A 234 10.71 -19.69 -4.08
C SER A 234 9.58 -19.86 -3.07
N LYS A 235 8.96 -18.75 -2.63
CA LYS A 235 7.86 -18.79 -1.66
C LYS A 235 6.63 -19.53 -2.16
N ARG A 236 6.30 -19.39 -3.45
CA ARG A 236 5.18 -20.16 -4.02
C ARG A 236 5.48 -21.64 -4.17
N GLN A 237 6.71 -21.99 -4.52
CA GLN A 237 7.15 -23.38 -4.57
C GLN A 237 7.11 -24.01 -3.17
N GLU A 238 7.62 -23.31 -2.15
CA GLU A 238 7.55 -23.72 -0.74
C GLU A 238 6.09 -23.95 -0.27
N ALA A 239 5.17 -23.11 -0.74
CA ALA A 239 3.74 -23.19 -0.41
C ALA A 239 2.96 -24.17 -1.31
N GLY A 240 3.59 -24.83 -2.28
CA GLY A 240 2.90 -25.72 -3.24
C GLY A 240 1.92 -25.00 -4.18
N LEU A 241 2.09 -23.69 -4.38
CA LEU A 241 1.23 -22.82 -5.19
C LEU A 241 1.72 -22.62 -6.63
N CYS A 242 2.77 -23.35 -7.02
CA CYS A 242 3.42 -23.28 -8.32
C CYS A 242 3.84 -24.70 -8.72
N ASP A 243 3.46 -25.14 -9.92
CA ASP A 243 4.03 -26.34 -10.53
C ASP A 243 5.17 -25.97 -11.49
N ALA A 244 5.94 -26.96 -11.95
CA ALA A 244 7.08 -26.73 -12.86
C ALA A 244 6.68 -26.11 -14.22
N ALA A 245 5.40 -26.16 -14.62
CA ALA A 245 4.91 -25.52 -15.83
C ALA A 245 4.65 -24.01 -15.66
N HIS A 246 4.64 -23.50 -14.42
CA HIS A 246 4.39 -22.09 -14.10
C HIS A 246 5.66 -21.22 -14.03
N ASP A 247 6.85 -21.81 -14.22
CA ASP A 247 8.13 -21.08 -14.15
C ASP A 247 8.27 -19.96 -15.20
N CYS A 248 7.39 -19.91 -16.20
CA CYS A 248 7.44 -18.91 -17.27
C CYS A 248 6.64 -17.61 -17.00
N VAL A 249 5.86 -17.54 -15.91
CA VAL A 249 5.03 -16.35 -15.64
C VAL A 249 5.77 -15.37 -14.72
N PRO A 250 5.97 -14.10 -15.14
CA PRO A 250 6.56 -13.11 -14.26
C PRO A 250 5.63 -12.85 -13.06
N MET A 251 6.18 -12.89 -11.85
CA MET A 251 5.48 -12.58 -10.60
C MET A 251 5.15 -11.09 -10.52
N ILE A 252 5.98 -10.24 -11.15
CA ILE A 252 5.85 -8.77 -11.15
C ILE A 252 5.66 -8.27 -12.57
N CYS A 253 4.61 -7.46 -12.77
CA CYS A 253 4.32 -6.81 -14.04
C CYS A 253 5.29 -5.65 -14.32
N LYS A 254 6.20 -5.80 -15.30
CA LYS A 254 7.21 -4.79 -15.67
C LYS A 254 6.79 -3.74 -16.72
N VAL A 255 5.58 -3.85 -17.30
CA VAL A 255 5.16 -3.19 -18.58
C VAL A 255 5.38 -1.66 -18.64
N ILE A 256 5.44 -0.96 -17.51
CA ILE A 256 5.60 0.51 -17.51
C ILE A 256 7.04 0.93 -17.85
N GLN A 257 8.04 0.08 -17.62
CA GLN A 257 9.42 0.38 -17.99
C GLN A 257 9.61 0.47 -19.51
N ASP A 258 8.79 -0.22 -20.30
CA ASP A 258 8.97 -0.34 -21.75
C ASP A 258 8.12 0.64 -22.58
N GLY A 259 7.43 1.61 -21.94
CA GLY A 259 6.51 2.55 -22.61
C GLY A 259 5.23 1.93 -23.19
N ARG A 260 5.12 0.60 -23.22
CA ARG A 260 3.94 -0.17 -23.69
C ARG A 260 2.86 -0.36 -22.62
N GLY A 261 3.09 0.17 -21.42
CA GLY A 261 2.29 -0.05 -20.19
C GLY A 261 0.99 0.74 -20.06
N ALA A 262 0.58 1.51 -21.07
CA ALA A 262 -0.61 2.38 -21.00
C ALA A 262 -1.93 1.64 -20.71
N LYS A 263 -1.96 0.30 -20.82
CA LYS A 263 -3.18 -0.51 -20.68
C LYS A 263 -3.28 -1.34 -19.39
N CYS A 264 -2.23 -1.43 -18.58
CA CYS A 264 -2.32 -2.10 -17.28
C CYS A 264 -3.02 -1.20 -16.26
N ASN A 265 -3.99 -1.75 -15.53
CA ASN A 265 -4.71 -1.06 -14.45
C ASN A 265 -5.05 -2.06 -13.32
N LYS A 266 -5.66 -1.56 -12.25
CA LYS A 266 -5.99 -2.40 -11.08
C LYS A 266 -6.99 -3.51 -11.37
N ASP A 267 -7.73 -3.41 -12.46
CA ASP A 267 -8.70 -4.41 -12.89
C ASP A 267 -8.10 -5.41 -13.90
N GLY A 268 -6.85 -5.23 -14.34
CA GLY A 268 -6.20 -6.18 -15.26
C GLY A 268 -4.78 -5.82 -15.72
N CYS A 269 -4.01 -6.87 -16.02
CA CYS A 269 -2.67 -6.78 -16.59
C CYS A 269 -2.67 -7.21 -18.07
N THR A 270 -1.95 -6.50 -18.94
CA THR A 270 -1.78 -6.91 -20.35
C THR A 270 -0.79 -8.03 -20.57
N GLN A 271 0.12 -8.26 -19.62
CA GLN A 271 0.95 -9.48 -19.60
C GLN A 271 0.14 -10.70 -19.15
N GLY A 272 -1.07 -10.48 -18.62
CA GLY A 272 -1.96 -11.56 -18.24
C GLY A 272 -2.59 -12.23 -19.46
N SER A 273 -2.46 -13.56 -19.55
CA SER A 273 -3.30 -14.41 -20.42
C SER A 273 -4.49 -14.95 -19.63
N CYS A 274 -5.46 -15.60 -20.30
CA CYS A 274 -6.71 -16.07 -19.69
C CYS A 274 -6.56 -17.00 -18.47
N ALA A 275 -5.38 -17.59 -18.24
CA ALA A 275 -5.10 -18.42 -17.07
C ALA A 275 -3.99 -17.85 -16.15
N TRP A 276 -3.24 -16.84 -16.58
CA TRP A 276 -2.01 -16.41 -15.93
C TRP A 276 -1.94 -14.90 -15.89
N THR A 277 -1.70 -14.29 -14.73
CA THR A 277 -1.34 -12.87 -14.63
C THR A 277 -0.22 -12.74 -13.62
N PRO A 278 0.65 -11.73 -13.75
CA PRO A 278 1.54 -11.36 -12.66
C PRO A 278 0.77 -11.21 -11.36
N LEU A 279 1.41 -11.58 -10.25
CA LEU A 279 0.83 -11.46 -8.92
C LEU A 279 0.75 -10.01 -8.50
N VAL A 280 1.76 -9.22 -8.84
CA VAL A 280 1.87 -7.84 -8.42
C VAL A 280 2.01 -6.91 -9.62
N HIS A 281 1.29 -5.81 -9.56
CA HIS A 281 1.50 -4.66 -10.40
C HIS A 281 2.09 -3.52 -9.57
N THR A 282 3.38 -3.20 -9.79
CA THR A 282 4.08 -2.09 -9.14
C THR A 282 4.28 -0.95 -10.12
N ARG A 283 3.35 -0.01 -10.17
CA ARG A 283 3.52 1.17 -11.03
C ARG A 283 4.54 2.12 -10.38
N PHE A 284 5.42 2.70 -11.21
CA PHE A 284 6.41 3.70 -10.78
C PHE A 284 7.41 3.24 -9.71
N LEU A 285 7.71 1.94 -9.62
CA LEU A 285 8.69 1.43 -8.65
C LEU A 285 10.06 2.13 -8.76
N HIS A 286 10.46 2.58 -9.94
CA HIS A 286 11.71 3.29 -10.19
C HIS A 286 11.73 4.74 -9.68
N LEU A 287 10.58 5.33 -9.34
CA LEU A 287 10.50 6.71 -8.85
C LEU A 287 10.72 6.75 -7.33
N GLN A 288 11.97 6.62 -6.88
CA GLN A 288 12.32 6.63 -5.46
C GLN A 288 13.04 7.91 -5.06
N ARG A 289 12.99 8.26 -3.77
CA ARG A 289 13.76 9.40 -3.24
C ARG A 289 15.23 9.03 -3.23
N THR A 290 16.09 9.96 -3.64
CA THR A 290 17.54 9.76 -3.54
C THR A 290 17.98 9.89 -2.09
N PRO A 291 18.79 8.95 -1.57
CA PRO A 291 19.43 9.10 -0.27
C PRO A 291 20.19 10.44 -0.23
N GLY A 292 19.78 11.36 0.64
CA GLY A 292 20.35 12.70 0.74
C GLY A 292 19.45 13.85 0.23
N SER A 293 18.33 13.58 -0.45
CA SER A 293 17.38 14.65 -0.82
C SER A 293 16.54 15.17 0.36
N CYS A 294 16.73 14.64 1.57
CA CYS A 294 15.96 14.96 2.76
C CYS A 294 16.31 16.31 3.41
N ALA A 295 17.27 17.07 2.88
CA ALA A 295 17.80 18.27 3.54
C ALA A 295 16.88 19.51 3.53
N ALA A 296 15.66 19.47 2.96
CA ALA A 296 14.86 20.70 2.77
C ALA A 296 13.35 20.64 3.09
N SER A 297 12.78 19.55 3.63
CA SER A 297 11.31 19.46 3.73
C SER A 297 10.72 18.96 5.06
N SER A 298 11.49 18.93 6.14
CA SER A 298 10.97 18.64 7.47
C SER A 298 11.37 19.68 8.51
N THR A 299 11.15 20.96 8.21
CA THR A 299 10.81 21.93 9.25
C THR A 299 9.30 21.90 9.41
N SER A 300 8.77 20.86 10.05
CA SER A 300 7.49 21.02 10.74
C SER A 300 7.76 22.04 11.83
N ALA A 301 7.24 23.25 11.65
CA ALA A 301 7.14 24.24 12.69
C ALA A 301 6.26 23.65 13.80
N ALA A 302 6.89 22.90 14.72
CA ALA A 302 6.38 22.77 16.06
C ALA A 302 6.42 24.20 16.61
N SER A 303 5.27 24.86 16.65
CA SER A 303 5.09 26.11 17.37
C SER A 303 5.70 25.94 18.75
N ALA A 304 6.80 26.65 18.99
CA ALA A 304 7.37 26.80 20.30
C ALA A 304 6.30 27.42 21.20
N VAL A 305 5.68 26.59 22.04
CA VAL A 305 4.89 27.06 23.16
C VAL A 305 5.87 27.75 24.10
N PRO A 306 5.69 29.05 24.42
CA PRO A 306 6.56 29.71 25.39
C PRO A 306 6.42 29.00 26.75
N SER A 307 7.55 28.56 27.28
CA SER A 307 7.65 27.96 28.61
C SER A 307 7.02 28.87 29.66
N ALA A 308 5.97 28.38 30.34
CA ALA A 308 5.41 29.04 31.50
C ALA A 308 6.42 29.05 32.66
N PRO A 309 6.45 30.10 33.49
CA PRO A 309 7.35 30.17 34.63
C PRO A 309 6.98 29.15 35.71
N SER A 310 8.02 28.45 36.18
CA SER A 310 8.01 27.53 37.31
C SER A 310 7.39 28.20 38.55
N THR A 311 6.25 27.68 39.00
CA THR A 311 5.68 28.02 40.30
C THR A 311 6.11 26.97 41.31
N ALA A 312 6.80 27.46 42.34
CA ALA A 312 7.28 26.70 43.47
C ALA A 312 6.14 26.23 44.38
N GLY A 313 6.33 25.04 44.98
CA GLY A 313 5.82 24.71 46.31
C GLY A 313 4.50 23.95 46.38
N ALA A 314 4.57 22.62 46.30
CA ALA A 314 3.53 21.75 46.89
C ALA A 314 3.90 21.43 48.35
N PRO A 315 2.97 21.55 49.32
CA PRO A 315 3.21 21.16 50.71
C PRO A 315 3.25 19.63 50.87
N PRO A 316 3.97 19.11 51.89
CA PRO A 316 4.10 17.67 52.11
C PRO A 316 2.77 17.02 52.53
N PRO A 317 2.56 15.73 52.20
CA PRO A 317 1.35 15.02 52.58
C PRO A 317 1.28 14.76 54.09
N PRO A 318 0.07 14.72 54.68
CA PRO A 318 -0.11 14.43 56.10
C PRO A 318 0.23 12.96 56.44
N PRO A 319 0.67 12.69 57.67
CA PRO A 319 1.11 11.35 58.09
C PRO A 319 -0.06 10.35 58.12
N GLN A 320 0.15 9.19 57.52
CA GLN A 320 -0.80 8.08 57.53
C GLN A 320 -0.93 7.47 58.94
N ARG A 321 -2.14 7.49 59.51
CA ARG A 321 -2.47 6.75 60.73
C ARG A 321 -2.50 5.25 60.42
N ARG A 322 -1.56 4.50 61.00
CA ARG A 322 -1.63 3.03 61.09
C ARG A 322 -2.79 2.63 62.01
N GLY A 323 -3.84 2.08 61.43
CA GLY A 323 -4.90 1.38 62.16
C GLY A 323 -4.39 0.01 62.63
N LEU A 324 -4.42 -0.20 63.94
CA LEU A 324 -4.34 -1.51 64.59
C LEU A 324 -5.60 -2.31 64.25
N LEU A 325 -5.45 -3.45 63.59
CA LEU A 325 -6.47 -4.49 63.53
C LEU A 325 -6.34 -5.39 64.77
N ARG A 326 -7.45 -5.57 65.47
CA ARG A 326 -7.70 -6.65 66.43
C ARG A 326 -8.37 -7.80 65.71
#